data_AF-A0A6A3IPM1-F1
#
_entry.id   AF-A0A6A3IPM1-F1
#
_cell.length_a   1.000
_cell.length_b   1.000
_cell.length_c   1.000
_cell.angle_alpha   90.00
_cell.angle_beta   90.00
_cell.angle_gamma   90.00
#
_symmetry.space_group_name_H-M   'P 1'
#
loop_
_entity.id
_entity.type
_entity.pdbx_description
1 polymer ?
#
loop_
_entity_poly.entity_id
_entity_poly.type
_entity_poly.pdbx_seq_one_letter_code
_entity_poly.pdbx_strand_id
1 'polypeptide(L)'
;MTSSTRSNTTDGSSTVPVTLFIPLAAPQHKSTSHAALVQWRKLRSEYEDEVAMRCKNDAKMMDVLVSVKKSFDKRLLTGWCDFEWDVDVATISDEFILKKIDKILSSVNNNSEPDEAALQIECRHGHESE
;
A
#
# COMPACT_ATOMS: atom_id res chain seq x y z
N MET A 1 4.95 77.54 -0.85
CA MET A 1 4.77 76.59 -1.97
C MET A 1 4.43 75.24 -1.38
N THR A 2 3.22 74.76 -1.64
CA THR A 2 2.71 73.42 -1.32
C THR A 2 3.24 72.41 -2.33
N SER A 3 3.74 71.25 -1.86
CA SER A 3 3.80 70.03 -2.68
C SER A 3 3.65 68.78 -1.79
N SER A 4 2.50 68.13 -1.94
CA SER A 4 2.20 66.75 -1.53
C SER A 4 3.06 65.73 -2.29
N THR A 5 3.26 64.52 -1.74
CA THR A 5 2.56 63.29 -2.20
C THR A 5 3.12 62.04 -1.51
N ARG A 6 2.19 61.12 -1.26
CA ARG A 6 2.21 59.89 -0.48
C ARG A 6 2.86 58.70 -1.21
N SER A 7 3.25 57.72 -0.39
CA SER A 7 3.27 56.26 -0.62
C SER A 7 4.34 55.66 -1.55
N ASN A 8 5.10 54.70 -1.01
CA ASN A 8 4.75 53.30 -1.28
C ASN A 8 5.24 52.38 -0.16
N THR A 9 4.29 51.72 0.50
CA THR A 9 4.52 50.55 1.34
C THR A 9 5.00 49.42 0.43
N THR A 10 6.26 49.02 0.54
CA THR A 10 6.71 47.74 0.00
C THR A 10 6.28 46.67 1.00
N ASP A 11 5.06 46.18 0.81
CA ASP A 11 4.56 44.97 1.44
C ASP A 11 5.42 43.82 0.93
N GLY A 12 6.46 43.48 1.68
CA GLY A 12 7.28 42.30 1.46
C GLY A 12 6.44 41.09 1.79
N SER A 13 5.63 40.64 0.82
CA SER A 13 4.95 39.35 0.88
C SER A 13 6.00 38.25 0.99
N SER A 14 6.36 37.93 2.23
CA SER A 14 7.20 36.80 2.56
C SER A 14 6.34 35.55 2.36
N THR A 15 6.40 35.00 1.15
CA THR A 15 5.80 33.69 0.86
C THR A 15 6.52 32.65 1.70
N VAL A 16 5.96 32.33 2.86
CA VAL A 16 6.39 31.17 3.64
C VAL A 16 6.20 29.92 2.79
N PRO A 17 7.24 29.09 2.59
CA PRO A 17 7.07 27.84 1.87
C PRO A 17 6.09 26.96 2.65
N VAL A 18 4.91 26.74 2.08
CA VAL A 18 3.95 25.79 2.63
C VAL A 18 4.54 24.40 2.45
N THR A 19 4.93 23.77 3.56
CA THR A 19 5.34 22.38 3.53
C THR A 19 4.08 21.52 3.46
N LEU A 20 3.87 20.83 2.34
CA LEU A 20 2.77 19.87 2.22
C LEU A 20 3.04 18.68 3.15
N PHE A 21 2.22 18.54 4.19
CA PHE A 21 2.19 17.34 5.01
C PHE A 21 1.43 16.25 4.26
N ILE A 22 2.14 15.41 3.51
CA ILE A 22 1.54 14.22 2.89
C ILE A 22 1.46 13.13 3.97
N PRO A 23 0.25 12.70 4.37
CA PRO A 23 0.10 11.63 5.34
C PRO A 23 0.65 10.33 4.74
N LEU A 24 1.52 9.66 5.49
CA LEU A 24 2.06 8.36 5.11
C LEU A 24 1.03 7.28 5.45
N ALA A 25 0.22 6.89 4.47
CA ALA A 25 -0.78 5.87 4.66
C ALA A 25 -0.15 4.47 4.51
N ALA A 26 -0.29 3.63 5.53
CA ALA A 26 0.12 2.23 5.42
C ALA A 26 -0.72 1.53 4.36
N PRO A 27 -0.09 0.77 3.44
CA PRO A 27 -0.83 0.06 2.40
C PRO A 27 -1.77 -0.96 3.03
N GLN A 28 -2.94 -1.13 2.43
CA GLN A 28 -3.95 -2.09 2.87
C GLN A 28 -4.09 -3.19 1.82
N HIS A 29 -4.05 -4.45 2.24
CA HIS A 29 -4.17 -5.61 1.38
C HIS A 29 -5.53 -6.29 1.55
N LYS A 30 -6.22 -6.53 0.44
CA LYS A 30 -7.63 -6.97 0.43
C LYS A 30 -7.94 -8.09 -0.56
N SER A 31 -6.93 -8.68 -1.23
CA SER A 31 -7.12 -9.63 -2.33
C SER A 31 -6.18 -10.81 -2.19
N THR A 32 -6.64 -12.04 -2.38
CA THR A 32 -5.78 -13.23 -2.37
C THR A 32 -4.91 -13.38 -3.63
N SER A 33 -5.07 -12.52 -4.64
CA SER A 33 -4.37 -12.67 -5.92
C SER A 33 -2.86 -12.39 -5.82
N HIS A 34 -2.07 -13.16 -6.57
CA HIS A 34 -0.62 -12.99 -6.64
C HIS A 34 -0.22 -11.57 -7.07
N ALA A 35 -0.85 -11.02 -8.11
CA ALA A 35 -0.57 -9.66 -8.58
C ALA A 35 -0.83 -8.61 -7.48
N ALA A 36 -1.90 -8.77 -6.68
CA ALA A 36 -2.18 -7.87 -5.57
C ALA A 36 -1.16 -8.01 -4.44
N LEU A 37 -0.62 -9.21 -4.22
CA LEU A 37 0.45 -9.45 -3.24
C LEU A 37 1.78 -8.84 -3.68
N VAL A 38 2.14 -8.95 -4.95
CA VAL A 38 3.33 -8.30 -5.53
C VAL A 38 3.22 -6.78 -5.36
N GLN A 39 2.08 -6.20 -5.75
CA GLN A 39 1.86 -4.76 -5.62
C GLN A 39 1.88 -4.32 -4.15
N TRP A 40 1.22 -5.06 -3.25
CA TRP A 40 1.24 -4.75 -1.84
C TRP A 40 2.66 -4.81 -1.26
N ARG A 41 3.46 -5.83 -1.61
CA ARG A 41 4.84 -5.98 -1.13
C ARG A 41 5.71 -4.80 -1.54
N LYS A 42 5.55 -4.33 -2.79
CA LYS A 42 6.23 -3.14 -3.29
C LYS A 42 5.83 -1.87 -2.52
N LEU A 43 4.53 -1.59 -2.41
CA LEU A 43 4.01 -0.42 -1.68
C LEU A 43 4.39 -0.46 -0.19
N ARG A 44 4.45 -1.65 0.39
CA ARG A 44 4.87 -1.87 1.78
C ARG A 44 6.33 -1.51 1.99
N SER A 45 7.21 -1.91 1.06
CA SER A 45 8.63 -1.52 1.11
C SER A 45 8.80 0.00 1.00
N GLU A 46 8.11 0.64 0.05
CA GLU A 46 8.14 2.10 -0.12
C GLU A 46 7.66 2.82 1.14
N TYR A 47 6.58 2.33 1.76
CA TYR A 47 6.09 2.83 3.05
C TYR A 47 7.14 2.70 4.15
N GLU A 48 7.79 1.54 4.28
CA GLU A 48 8.80 1.28 5.32
C GLU A 48 10.04 2.18 5.14
N ASP A 49 10.50 2.37 3.90
CA ASP A 49 11.59 3.28 3.56
C ASP A 49 11.23 4.74 3.86
N GLU A 50 10.00 5.16 3.54
CA GLU A 50 9.52 6.51 3.88
C GLU A 50 9.40 6.73 5.39
N VAL A 51 8.91 5.75 6.16
CA VAL A 51 8.89 5.83 7.63
C VAL A 51 10.32 5.97 8.14
N ALA A 52 11.24 5.14 7.64
CA ALA A 52 12.65 5.17 8.04
C ALA A 52 13.29 6.54 7.78
N MET A 53 13.05 7.13 6.61
CA MET A 53 13.52 8.47 6.25
C MET A 53 12.94 9.55 7.17
N ARG A 54 11.63 9.54 7.43
CA ARG A 54 10.95 10.53 8.28
C ARG A 54 11.38 10.42 9.75
N CYS A 55 11.61 9.21 10.23
CA CYS A 55 12.07 8.92 11.58
C CYS A 55 13.59 8.99 11.73
N LYS A 56 14.37 9.32 10.69
CA LYS A 56 15.84 9.31 10.71
C LYS A 56 16.42 7.99 11.24
N ASN A 57 15.73 6.88 10.97
CA ASN A 57 16.06 5.55 11.48
C ASN A 57 16.13 5.46 13.03
N ASP A 58 15.42 6.34 13.76
CA ASP A 58 15.31 6.29 15.22
C ASP A 58 14.51 5.08 15.69
N ALA A 59 14.73 4.63 16.93
CA ALA A 59 13.99 3.54 17.56
C ALA A 59 12.45 3.75 17.57
N LYS A 60 12.01 5.01 17.52
CA LYS A 60 10.59 5.38 17.42
C LYS A 60 9.94 5.01 16.09
N MET A 61 10.72 4.62 15.08
CA MET A 61 10.21 4.05 13.83
C MET A 61 9.25 2.89 14.11
N MET A 62 9.58 2.02 15.07
CA MET A 62 8.76 0.87 15.40
C MET A 62 7.40 1.25 15.99
N ASP A 63 7.31 2.41 16.64
CA ASP A 63 6.06 2.95 17.19
C ASP A 63 5.15 3.54 16.09
N VAL A 64 5.74 3.98 14.97
CA VAL A 64 5.04 4.63 13.85
C VAL A 64 4.66 3.61 12.77
N LEU A 65 5.45 2.54 12.62
CA LEU A 65 5.29 1.54 11.58
C LEU A 65 4.04 0.68 11.87
N VAL A 66 3.09 0.71 10.92
CA VAL A 66 1.89 -0.11 11.02
C VAL A 66 2.27 -1.57 10.87
N SER A 67 1.94 -2.39 11.86
CA SER A 67 2.15 -3.84 11.85
C SER A 67 1.68 -4.49 10.53
N VAL A 68 2.39 -5.53 10.08
CA VAL A 68 2.01 -6.31 8.89
C VAL A 68 0.61 -6.88 9.07
N LYS A 69 0.31 -7.49 10.21
CA LYS A 69 -1.03 -7.99 10.55
C LYS A 69 -2.14 -6.94 10.40
N LYS A 70 -1.85 -5.67 10.72
CA LYS A 70 -2.80 -4.54 10.58
C LYS A 70 -2.92 -4.00 9.16
N SER A 71 -2.01 -4.40 8.27
CA SER A 71 -2.02 -4.06 6.85
C SER A 71 -2.96 -4.94 6.03
N PHE A 72 -3.43 -6.06 6.58
CA PHE A 72 -4.37 -6.98 5.92
C PHE A 72 -5.81 -6.71 6.35
N ASP A 73 -6.75 -6.90 5.42
CA ASP A 73 -8.15 -7.05 5.76
C ASP A 73 -8.32 -8.22 6.75
N LYS A 74 -9.09 -7.98 7.81
CA LYS A 74 -9.24 -8.97 8.90
C LYS A 74 -9.85 -10.28 8.40
N ARG A 75 -10.82 -10.22 7.49
CA ARG A 75 -11.48 -11.42 6.96
C ARG A 75 -10.54 -12.18 6.03
N LEU A 76 -9.77 -11.45 5.22
CA LEU A 76 -8.74 -12.03 4.37
C LEU A 76 -7.70 -12.79 5.21
N LEU A 77 -7.15 -12.14 6.23
CA LEU A 77 -6.13 -12.75 7.07
C LEU A 77 -6.67 -13.95 7.87
N THR A 78 -7.91 -13.84 8.37
CA THR A 78 -8.58 -14.96 9.07
C THR A 78 -8.77 -16.14 8.13
N GLY A 79 -9.23 -15.91 6.89
CA GLY A 79 -9.36 -16.98 5.90
C GLY A 79 -8.04 -17.68 5.57
N TRP A 80 -6.93 -16.93 5.47
CA TRP A 80 -5.62 -17.56 5.30
C TRP A 80 -5.16 -18.36 6.51
N CYS A 81 -5.43 -17.86 7.72
CA CYS A 81 -5.13 -18.57 8.95
C CYS A 81 -5.90 -19.90 9.03
N ASP A 82 -7.20 -19.87 8.76
CA ASP A 82 -8.09 -21.02 8.91
C ASP A 82 -7.90 -22.06 7.79
N PHE A 83 -7.73 -21.62 6.53
CA PHE A 83 -7.78 -22.52 5.37
C PHE A 83 -6.39 -22.88 4.80
N GLU A 84 -5.43 -21.97 4.85
CA GLU A 84 -4.13 -22.16 4.19
C GLU A 84 -3.02 -22.52 5.16
N TRP A 85 -3.06 -21.96 6.38
CA TRP A 85 -1.94 -22.02 7.31
C TRP A 85 -2.22 -22.89 8.54
N ASP A 86 -3.48 -23.19 8.84
CA ASP A 86 -3.93 -23.96 10.00
C ASP A 86 -3.35 -23.41 11.32
N VAL A 87 -3.47 -22.09 11.50
CA VAL A 87 -2.96 -21.38 12.68
C VAL A 87 -3.99 -20.39 13.18
N ASP A 88 -3.96 -20.10 14.48
CA ASP A 88 -4.85 -19.10 15.06
C ASP A 88 -4.39 -17.67 14.73
N VAL A 89 -5.32 -16.82 14.31
CA VAL A 89 -5.01 -15.43 13.94
C VAL A 89 -4.49 -14.61 15.12
N ALA A 90 -4.72 -14.98 16.39
CA ALA A 90 -4.17 -14.28 17.54
C ALA A 90 -2.69 -14.62 17.78
N THR A 91 -2.25 -15.84 17.45
CA THR A 91 -0.89 -16.32 17.72
C THR A 91 0.12 -15.96 16.63
N ILE A 92 -0.33 -15.59 15.42
CA ILE A 92 0.57 -15.20 14.33
C ILE A 92 1.26 -13.85 14.56
N SER A 93 2.56 -13.83 14.24
CA SER A 93 3.42 -12.65 14.24
C SER A 93 3.54 -12.03 12.84
N ASP A 94 3.96 -10.76 12.78
CA ASP A 94 4.20 -10.06 11.51
C ASP A 94 5.27 -10.77 10.65
N GLU A 95 6.32 -11.32 11.28
CA GLU A 95 7.35 -12.11 10.60
C GLU A 95 6.78 -13.38 9.94
N PHE A 96 5.88 -14.08 10.63
CA PHE A 96 5.24 -15.27 10.10
C PHE A 96 4.44 -14.96 8.83
N ILE A 97 3.66 -13.86 8.87
CA ILE A 97 2.86 -13.40 7.73
C ILE A 97 3.77 -13.09 6.54
N LEU A 98 4.83 -12.31 6.75
CA LEU A 98 5.79 -11.97 5.69
C LEU A 98 6.43 -13.20 5.07
N LYS A 99 6.86 -14.16 5.90
CA LYS A 99 7.47 -15.41 5.43
C LYS A 99 6.52 -16.23 4.55
N LYS A 100 5.23 -16.29 4.90
CA LYS A 100 4.22 -16.97 4.08
C LYS A 100 4.00 -16.25 2.75
N ILE A 101 3.95 -14.92 2.76
CA ILE A 101 3.81 -14.12 1.53
C ILE A 101 5.02 -14.30 0.62
N ASP A 102 6.24 -14.16 1.16
CA ASP A 102 7.46 -14.33 0.37
C ASP A 102 7.54 -15.75 -0.21
N LYS A 103 7.03 -16.77 0.49
CA LYS A 103 6.88 -18.12 -0.06
C LYS A 103 5.89 -18.18 -1.24
N ILE A 104 4.71 -17.54 -1.12
CA ILE A 104 3.71 -17.48 -2.20
C ILE A 104 4.31 -16.77 -3.43
N LEU A 105 4.96 -15.64 -3.22
CA LEU A 105 5.61 -14.85 -4.28
C LEU A 105 6.76 -15.62 -4.96
N SER A 106 7.52 -16.40 -4.19
CA SER A 106 8.63 -17.20 -4.73
C SER A 106 8.15 -18.47 -5.45
N SER A 107 6.99 -19.01 -5.10
CA SER A 107 6.46 -20.26 -5.66
C SER A 107 6.05 -20.15 -7.13
N VAL A 108 5.70 -18.95 -7.60
CA VAL A 108 5.29 -18.71 -9.00
C VAL A 108 6.47 -18.70 -9.98
N ASN A 109 7.70 -18.63 -9.48
CA ASN A 109 8.89 -18.67 -10.34
C ASN A 109 9.33 -20.10 -10.71
N ASN A 110 8.60 -21.13 -10.27
CA ASN A 110 8.86 -22.55 -10.62
C ASN A 110 7.69 -23.20 -11.39
N ASN A 111 6.70 -22.41 -11.80
CA ASN A 111 5.66 -22.80 -12.74
C ASN A 111 5.58 -21.75 -13.86
N SER A 112 6.71 -21.57 -14.56
CA SER A 112 6.64 -21.15 -15.95
C SER A 112 5.95 -22.26 -16.74
N GLU A 113 4.63 -22.17 -16.86
CA GLU A 113 3.86 -22.81 -17.91
C GLU A 113 2.69 -21.89 -18.32
N PRO A 114 2.31 -21.92 -19.60
CA PRO A 114 2.49 -20.75 -20.45
C PRO A 114 1.17 -20.18 -20.99
N ASP A 115 1.33 -19.17 -21.82
CA ASP A 115 0.42 -18.74 -22.88
C ASP A 115 -0.83 -17.93 -22.48
N GLU A 116 -0.65 -16.64 -22.70
CA GLU A 116 -1.63 -15.57 -22.76
C GLU A 116 -2.51 -15.62 -24.03
N ALA A 117 -2.94 -16.77 -24.57
CA ALA A 117 -3.77 -16.76 -25.78
C ALA A 117 -4.74 -17.96 -25.94
N ALA A 118 -5.75 -18.04 -25.09
CA ALA A 118 -7.11 -18.53 -25.37
C ALA A 118 -7.77 -18.76 -24.00
N LEU A 119 -8.89 -18.14 -23.64
CA LEU A 119 -10.20 -18.44 -24.17
C LEU A 119 -11.11 -17.26 -23.85
N GLN A 120 -11.20 -16.28 -24.76
CA GLN A 120 -12.43 -15.49 -24.88
C GLN A 120 -13.43 -16.36 -25.64
N ILE A 121 -13.95 -17.40 -24.98
CA ILE A 121 -15.18 -18.03 -25.43
C ILE A 121 -16.28 -17.00 -25.16
N GLU A 122 -16.78 -16.44 -26.26
CA GLU A 122 -18.03 -15.70 -26.36
C GLU A 122 -19.06 -16.24 -25.35
N CYS A 123 -19.33 -15.47 -24.29
CA CYS A 123 -20.68 -15.44 -23.73
C CYS A 123 -21.50 -14.51 -24.64
N ARG A 124 -21.80 -15.05 -25.82
CA ARG A 124 -22.90 -14.62 -26.69
C ARG A 124 -24.13 -14.53 -25.81
N HIS A 125 -24.55 -13.32 -25.50
CA HIS A 125 -25.86 -13.07 -24.92
C HIS A 125 -26.91 -13.51 -25.94
N GLY A 126 -27.38 -14.75 -25.81
CA GLY A 126 -28.70 -15.10 -26.29
C GLY A 126 -29.71 -14.66 -25.23
N HIS A 127 -30.61 -13.75 -25.57
CA HIS A 127 -32.04 -14.06 -25.64
C HIS A 127 -32.82 -12.83 -26.13
N GLU A 128 -33.62 -13.11 -27.15
CA GLU A 128 -34.75 -12.38 -27.73
C GLU A 128 -35.66 -11.55 -26.80
N SER A 129 -36.34 -10.55 -27.39
CA SER A 129 -37.75 -10.07 -27.21
C SER A 129 -37.81 -8.63 -27.77
N GLU A 130 -38.76 -8.15 -28.56
CA GLU A 130 -40.02 -8.59 -29.17
C GLU A 130 -40.29 -7.65 -30.36
#